data_AF-A0A173V537-F1
#
_entry.id   AF-A0A173V537-F1
#
_cell.length_a   1.000
_cell.length_b   1.000
_cell.length_c   1.000
_cell.angle_alpha   90.00
_cell.angle_beta   90.00
_cell.angle_gamma   90.00
#
_symmetry.space_group_name_H-M   'P 1'
#
loop_
_entity.id
_entity.type
_entity.pdbx_description
1 polymer ?
#
loop_
_entity_poly.entity_id
_entity_poly.type
_entity_poly.pdbx_seq_one_letter_code
_entity_poly.pdbx_strand_id
1 'polypeptide(L)'
;MDVLKRIDEIMRKQHLNDYQLSKLSGLSTSTISNMRKRNTIPSIATLEYICDSFDMTLSQFFVDEGTLLYPVNDTQKDFLDYFILLTEEQQQLVLEVVKNMQANYHEKIDRQKEKLEQRKIAASQMDTKNHFESVTAEENGIAE
;
A
#
# COMPACT_ATOMS: atom_id res chain seq x y z
N MET A 1 17.22 10.12 -13.88
CA MET A 1 16.64 8.87 -14.42
C MET A 1 16.95 8.75 -15.90
N ASP A 2 17.30 7.56 -16.41
CA ASP A 2 17.43 7.30 -17.85
C ASP A 2 16.07 6.83 -18.40
N VAL A 3 15.46 7.65 -19.27
CA VAL A 3 14.10 7.43 -19.79
C VAL A 3 14.02 6.18 -20.65
N LEU A 4 15.02 5.95 -21.52
CA LEU A 4 14.99 4.81 -22.44
C LEU A 4 15.20 3.50 -21.68
N LYS A 5 16.14 3.51 -20.73
CA LYS A 5 16.36 2.37 -19.84
C LYS A 5 15.10 2.06 -19.03
N ARG A 6 14.40 3.09 -18.52
CA ARG A 6 13.15 2.91 -17.78
C ARG A 6 12.04 2.29 -18.63
N ILE A 7 11.89 2.74 -19.89
CA ILE A 7 10.96 2.13 -20.84
C ILE A 7 11.28 0.64 -21.01
N ASP A 8 12.55 0.30 -21.24
CA ASP A 8 12.97 -1.09 -21.44
C ASP A 8 12.78 -1.96 -20.18
N GLU A 9 13.01 -1.39 -18.99
CA GLU A 9 12.73 -2.05 -17.71
C GLU A 9 11.25 -2.39 -17.54
N ILE A 10 10.35 -1.44 -17.82
CA ILE A 10 8.90 -1.64 -17.72
C ILE A 10 8.44 -2.67 -18.76
N MET A 11 8.89 -2.55 -20.01
CA MET A 11 8.58 -3.53 -21.06
C MET A 11 9.01 -4.93 -20.66
N ARG A 12 10.21 -5.10 -20.11
CA ARG A 12 10.70 -6.39 -19.62
C ARG A 12 9.84 -6.94 -18.49
N LYS A 13 9.42 -6.09 -17.53
CA LYS A 13 8.54 -6.48 -16.41
C LYS A 13 7.14 -6.90 -16.90
N GLN A 14 6.64 -6.29 -17.99
CA GLN A 14 5.35 -6.61 -18.60
C GLN A 14 5.43 -7.63 -19.76
N HIS A 15 6.61 -8.20 -20.02
CA HIS A 15 6.85 -9.13 -21.13
C HIS A 15 6.47 -8.58 -22.53
N LEU A 16 6.66 -7.27 -22.73
CA LEU A 16 6.39 -6.60 -24.00
C LEU A 16 7.63 -6.59 -24.89
N ASN A 17 7.40 -6.74 -26.19
CA ASN A 17 8.36 -6.48 -27.25
C ASN A 17 8.00 -5.22 -28.05
N ASP A 18 8.90 -4.77 -28.93
CA ASP A 18 8.73 -3.55 -29.74
C ASP A 18 7.47 -3.56 -30.60
N TYR A 19 7.09 -4.73 -31.12
CA TYR A 19 5.88 -4.86 -31.92
C TYR A 19 4.62 -4.66 -31.07
N GLN A 20 4.59 -5.24 -29.86
CA GLN A 20 3.48 -5.07 -28.93
C GLN A 20 3.39 -3.62 -28.45
N LEU A 21 4.51 -2.99 -28.08
CA LEU A 21 4.53 -1.57 -27.72
C LEU A 21 4.05 -0.69 -28.88
N SER A 22 4.45 -0.99 -30.12
CA SER A 22 3.98 -0.28 -31.31
C SER A 22 2.46 -0.38 -31.46
N LYS A 23 1.90 -1.58 -31.26
CA LYS A 23 0.45 -1.79 -31.35
C LYS A 23 -0.33 -1.07 -30.25
N LEU A 24 0.18 -1.04 -29.02
CA LEU A 24 -0.51 -0.43 -27.88
C LEU A 24 -0.37 1.10 -27.87
N SER A 25 0.82 1.64 -28.13
CA SER A 25 1.09 3.10 -28.11
C SER A 25 0.70 3.82 -29.39
N GLY A 26 0.40 3.10 -30.48
CA GLY A 26 0.17 3.69 -31.81
C GLY A 26 1.44 4.23 -32.49
N LEU A 27 2.61 4.15 -31.84
CA LEU A 27 3.89 4.53 -32.42
C LEU A 27 4.33 3.49 -33.46
N SER A 28 5.00 3.92 -34.53
CA SER A 28 5.57 2.97 -35.49
C SER A 28 6.71 2.17 -34.86
N THR A 29 6.87 0.91 -35.26
CA THR A 29 8.02 0.07 -34.87
C THR A 29 9.36 0.74 -35.22
N SER A 30 9.40 1.49 -36.34
CA SER A 30 10.58 2.26 -36.75
C SER A 30 10.90 3.40 -35.79
N THR A 31 9.87 4.08 -35.26
CA THR A 31 10.00 5.15 -34.24
C THR A 31 10.59 4.57 -32.97
N ILE A 32 10.02 3.47 -32.47
CA ILE A 32 10.49 2.78 -31.26
C ILE A 32 11.94 2.31 -31.41
N SER A 33 12.28 1.70 -32.55
CA SER A 33 13.65 1.24 -32.81
C SER A 33 14.65 2.40 -32.95
N ASN A 34 14.28 3.47 -33.68
CA ASN A 34 15.14 4.63 -33.89
C ASN A 34 15.40 5.39 -32.60
N MET A 35 14.38 5.51 -31.73
CA MET A 35 14.50 6.14 -30.42
C MET A 35 15.64 5.53 -29.61
N ARG A 36 15.73 4.19 -29.54
CA ARG A 36 16.83 3.49 -28.85
C ARG A 36 18.16 3.59 -29.60
N LYS A 37 18.16 3.31 -30.91
CA LYS A 37 19.40 3.32 -31.72
C LYS A 37 20.10 4.68 -31.72
N ARG A 38 19.32 5.76 -31.71
CA ARG A 38 19.84 7.13 -31.73
C ARG A 38 19.92 7.76 -30.34
N ASN A 39 19.64 6.99 -29.29
CA ASN A 39 19.56 7.47 -27.91
C ASN A 39 18.73 8.76 -27.79
N THR A 40 17.63 8.84 -28.54
CA THR A 40 16.77 10.02 -28.61
C THR A 40 15.75 9.94 -27.49
N ILE A 41 15.71 10.96 -26.64
CA ILE A 41 14.71 11.03 -25.57
C ILE A 41 13.35 11.33 -26.22
N PRO A 42 12.29 10.54 -25.94
CA PRO A 42 10.95 10.84 -26.46
C PRO A 42 10.48 12.21 -25.95
N SER A 43 9.71 12.92 -26.78
CA SER A 43 8.99 14.09 -26.31
C SER A 43 7.99 13.70 -25.21
N ILE A 44 7.53 14.65 -24.39
CA ILE A 44 6.51 14.38 -23.37
C ILE A 44 5.27 13.73 -24.00
N ALA A 45 4.75 14.27 -25.11
CA ALA A 45 3.61 13.69 -25.81
C ALA A 45 3.86 12.25 -26.28
N THR A 46 5.07 11.95 -26.77
CA THR A 46 5.44 10.58 -27.14
C THR A 46 5.51 9.66 -25.93
N LEU A 47 6.03 10.16 -24.81
CA LEU A 47 6.11 9.41 -23.56
C LEU A 47 4.73 9.18 -22.94
N GLU A 48 3.78 10.09 -23.10
CA GLU A 48 2.38 9.90 -22.69
C GLU A 48 1.76 8.70 -23.40
N TYR A 49 1.86 8.62 -24.74
CA TYR A 49 1.38 7.43 -25.48
C TYR A 49 2.03 6.12 -25.02
N ILE A 50 3.30 6.17 -24.62
CA ILE A 50 4.01 5.02 -24.08
C ILE A 50 3.49 4.68 -22.67
N CYS A 51 3.31 5.67 -21.80
CA CYS A 51 2.80 5.45 -20.44
C CYS A 51 1.36 4.93 -20.44
N ASP A 52 0.51 5.45 -21.31
CA ASP A 52 -0.86 4.95 -21.52
C ASP A 52 -0.84 3.47 -21.94
N SER A 53 0.11 3.07 -22.78
CA SER A 53 0.28 1.66 -23.18
C SER A 53 0.71 0.73 -22.04
N PHE A 54 1.26 1.31 -20.96
CA PHE A 54 1.67 0.60 -19.74
C PHE A 54 0.63 0.67 -18.62
N ASP A 55 -0.52 1.32 -18.84
CA ASP A 55 -1.54 1.62 -17.83
C ASP A 55 -0.96 2.40 -16.64
N MET A 56 -0.16 3.43 -16.93
CA MET A 56 0.47 4.27 -15.91
C MET A 56 0.49 5.74 -16.29
N THR A 57 0.53 6.61 -15.29
CA THR A 57 0.72 8.05 -15.47
C THR A 57 2.20 8.39 -15.64
N LEU A 58 2.49 9.57 -16.21
CA LEU A 58 3.85 10.12 -16.24
C LEU A 58 4.49 10.20 -14.84
N SER A 59 3.71 10.58 -13.82
CA SER A 59 4.20 10.64 -12.44
C SER A 59 4.67 9.27 -11.96
N GLN A 60 3.90 8.21 -12.23
CA GLN A 60 4.31 6.83 -11.90
C GLN A 60 5.51 6.35 -12.72
N PHE A 61 5.63 6.80 -13.97
CA PHE A 61 6.78 6.48 -14.81
C PHE A 61 8.10 7.00 -14.20
N PHE A 62 8.11 8.24 -13.71
CA PHE A 62 9.30 8.93 -13.18
C PHE A 62 9.64 8.65 -11.72
N VAL A 63 8.79 7.91 -11.00
CA VAL A 63 9.01 7.62 -9.59
C VAL A 63 10.08 6.54 -9.39
N ASP A 64 11.01 6.82 -8.47
CA ASP A 64 12.12 5.95 -8.12
C ASP A 64 11.63 4.62 -7.50
N GLU A 65 12.41 3.55 -7.66
CA GLU A 65 12.07 2.27 -7.05
C GLU A 65 12.07 2.39 -5.52
N GLY A 66 10.95 2.03 -4.89
CA GLY A 66 10.74 2.14 -3.44
C GLY A 66 10.01 3.41 -3.01
N THR A 67 9.76 4.35 -3.91
CA THR A 67 8.95 5.53 -3.63
C THR A 67 7.47 5.21 -3.85
N LEU A 68 6.66 5.40 -2.81
CA LEU A 68 5.21 5.20 -2.88
C LEU A 68 4.54 6.50 -3.32
N LEU A 69 3.83 6.43 -4.45
CA LEU A 69 2.89 7.47 -4.85
C LEU A 69 1.56 7.18 -4.17
N TYR A 70 1.20 8.03 -3.22
CA TYR A 70 -0.13 8.01 -2.64
C TYR A 70 -0.99 9.05 -3.35
N PRO A 71 -2.17 8.67 -3.89
CA PRO A 71 -3.16 9.67 -4.21
C PRO A 71 -3.50 10.42 -2.91
N VAL A 72 -3.28 11.72 -2.88
CA VAL A 72 -3.66 12.56 -1.75
C VAL A 72 -5.08 13.06 -1.93
N ASN A 73 -5.89 12.99 -0.88
CA ASN A 73 -7.18 13.68 -0.84
C ASN A 73 -6.98 15.15 -0.44
N ASP A 74 -8.06 15.94 -0.50
CA ASP A 74 -7.99 17.39 -0.23
C ASP A 74 -7.42 17.71 1.15
N THR A 75 -7.80 16.95 2.20
CA THR A 75 -7.25 17.15 3.55
C THR A 75 -5.75 16.87 3.63
N GLN A 76 -5.28 15.82 2.97
CA GLN A 76 -3.85 15.48 2.93
C GLN A 76 -3.06 16.50 2.13
N LYS A 77 -3.63 16.99 1.02
CA LYS A 77 -3.07 18.07 0.23
C LYS A 77 -2.93 19.34 1.07
N ASP A 78 -3.99 19.76 1.75
CA ASP A 78 -3.95 20.95 2.61
C ASP A 78 -2.91 20.80 3.73
N PHE A 79 -2.82 19.62 4.36
CA PHE A 79 -1.76 19.35 5.34
C PHE A 79 -0.37 19.53 4.73
N LEU A 80 -0.12 18.96 3.55
CA LEU A 80 1.16 19.10 2.85
C LEU A 80 1.45 20.57 2.49
N ASP A 81 0.45 21.31 1.99
CA ASP A 81 0.58 22.72 1.62
C ASP A 81 1.01 23.59 2.81
N TYR A 82 0.51 23.31 4.02
CA TYR A 82 0.99 23.98 5.24
C TYR A 82 2.32 23.42 5.72
N PHE A 83 2.53 22.10 5.62
CA PHE A 83 3.73 21.44 6.12
C PHE A 83 5.00 21.91 5.38
N ILE A 84 4.93 22.15 4.06
CA ILE A 84 6.06 22.65 3.27
C ILE A 84 6.48 24.09 3.64
N LEU A 85 5.60 24.86 4.30
CA LEU A 85 5.90 26.23 4.75
C LEU A 85 6.63 26.27 6.11
N LEU A 86 6.69 25.14 6.81
CA LEU A 86 7.35 25.03 8.10
C LEU A 86 8.88 24.93 7.95
N THR A 87 9.62 25.34 8.99
CA THR A 87 11.06 25.07 9.06
C THR A 87 11.33 23.58 9.24
N GLU A 88 12.55 23.13 8.94
CA GLU A 88 12.93 21.73 9.14
C GLU A 88 12.68 21.25 10.58
N GLU A 89 12.99 22.08 11.58
CA GLU A 89 12.73 21.77 13.00
C GLU A 89 11.24 21.61 13.29
N GLN A 90 10.40 22.53 12.78
CA GLN A 90 8.95 22.48 12.94
C GLN A 90 8.34 21.26 12.23
N GLN A 91 8.84 20.93 11.04
CA GLN A 91 8.44 19.72 10.33
C GLN A 91 8.72 18.46 11.15
N GLN A 92 9.91 18.37 11.77
CA GLN A 92 10.23 17.22 12.65
C GLN A 92 9.31 17.13 13.85
N LEU A 93 8.98 18.25 14.49
CA LEU A 93 8.04 18.27 15.62
C LEU A 93 6.64 17.79 15.21
N VAL A 94 6.14 18.25 14.07
CA VAL A 94 4.83 17.82 13.55
C VAL A 94 4.85 16.32 13.20
N LEU A 95 5.92 15.83 12.56
CA LEU A 95 6.07 14.40 12.29
C LEU A 95 6.10 13.57 13.57
N GLU A 96 6.77 14.06 14.62
CA GLU A 96 6.82 13.39 15.92
C GLU A 96 5.43 13.30 16.56
N VAL A 97 4.62 14.36 16.47
CA VAL A 97 3.22 14.33 16.89
C VAL A 97 2.44 13.27 16.11
N VAL A 98 2.54 13.24 14.78
CA VAL A 98 1.82 12.27 13.93
C VAL A 98 2.24 10.83 14.27
N LYS A 99 3.55 10.57 14.45
CA LYS A 99 4.08 9.24 14.84
C LYS A 99 3.56 8.80 16.21
N ASN A 100 3.56 9.71 17.19
CA ASN A 100 3.04 9.41 18.53
C ASN A 100 1.53 9.16 18.52
N MET A 101 0.78 9.81 17.63
CA MET A 101 -0.64 9.53 17.43
C MET A 101 -0.88 8.16 16.75
N GLN A 102 0.06 7.67 15.93
CA GLN A 102 -0.02 6.36 15.25
C GLN A 102 0.09 5.16 16.22
N ALA A 103 0.91 5.26 17.26
CA ALA A 103 1.10 4.20 18.26
C ALA A 103 -0.20 3.79 18.99
N ASN A 104 -1.16 4.71 19.07
CA ASN A 104 -2.42 4.50 19.78
C ASN A 104 -3.46 3.66 19.01
N TYR A 105 -3.28 3.45 17.70
CA TYR A 105 -4.25 2.69 16.91
C TYR A 105 -4.05 1.17 17.08
N HIS A 106 -2.81 0.69 16.96
CA HIS A 106 -2.50 -0.73 17.14
C HIS A 106 -2.63 -1.19 18.59
N GLU A 107 -2.14 -0.41 19.57
CA GLU A 107 -2.33 -0.75 20.98
C GLU A 107 -3.81 -0.82 21.41
N LYS A 108 -4.68 0.04 20.86
CA LYS A 108 -6.12 -0.03 21.16
C LYS A 108 -6.76 -1.28 20.55
N ILE A 109 -6.37 -1.67 19.34
CA ILE A 109 -6.86 -2.89 18.70
C ILE A 109 -6.38 -4.14 19.43
N ASP A 110 -5.10 -4.18 19.82
CA ASP A 110 -4.52 -5.33 20.52
C ASP A 110 -5.12 -5.46 21.93
N ARG A 111 -5.28 -4.36 22.67
CA ARG A 111 -6.01 -4.37 23.97
C ARG A 111 -7.46 -4.82 23.84
N GLN A 112 -8.15 -4.49 22.75
CA GLN A 112 -9.52 -4.94 22.49
C GLN A 112 -9.57 -6.45 22.19
N LYS A 113 -8.63 -6.95 21.39
CA LYS A 113 -8.51 -8.39 21.07
C LYS A 113 -8.19 -9.22 22.32
N GLU A 114 -7.24 -8.78 23.14
CA GLU A 114 -6.91 -9.44 24.41
C GLU A 114 -8.10 -9.48 25.37
N LYS A 115 -8.83 -8.37 25.51
CA LYS A 115 -10.06 -8.32 26.32
C LYS A 115 -11.14 -9.26 25.80
N LEU A 116 -11.29 -9.40 24.48
CA LEU A 116 -12.25 -10.33 23.88
C LEU A 116 -11.85 -11.79 24.14
N GLU A 117 -10.56 -12.11 24.01
CA GLU A 117 -10.06 -13.47 24.24
C GLU A 117 -10.19 -13.89 25.70
N GLN A 118 -9.86 -12.99 26.64
CA GLN A 118 -10.07 -13.22 28.07
C GLN A 118 -11.55 -13.44 28.41
N ARG A 119 -12.47 -12.71 27.77
CA ARG A 119 -13.92 -12.92 27.95
C ARG A 119 -14.38 -14.29 27.43
N LYS A 120 -13.85 -14.75 26.29
CA LYS A 120 -14.17 -16.07 25.75
C LYS A 120 -13.65 -17.20 26.65
N ILE A 121 -12.43 -17.06 27.15
CA ILE A 121 -11.83 -18.03 28.09
C ILE A 121 -12.66 -18.08 29.38
N ALA A 122 -13.02 -16.92 29.94
CA ALA A 122 -13.85 -16.86 31.15
C ALA A 122 -15.24 -17.49 30.96
N ALA A 123 -15.88 -17.26 29.80
CA ALA A 123 -17.17 -17.86 29.48
C ALA A 123 -17.08 -19.40 29.36
N SER A 124 -16.06 -19.91 28.65
CA SER A 124 -15.83 -21.36 28.51
C SER A 124 -15.52 -22.05 29.85
N GLN A 125 -14.79 -21.38 30.74
CA GLN A 125 -14.50 -21.87 32.09
C GLN A 125 -15.75 -21.86 32.99
N MET A 126 -16.66 -20.90 32.82
CA MET A 126 -17.95 -20.89 33.52
C MET A 126 -18.86 -22.02 33.05
N ASP A 127 -18.94 -22.28 31.74
CA ASP A 127 -19.77 -23.35 31.18
C ASP A 127 -19.31 -24.75 31.63
N THR A 128 -17.99 -24.98 31.66
CA THR A 128 -17.41 -26.25 32.16
C THR A 128 -17.62 -26.44 33.67
N LYS A 129 -17.50 -25.36 34.45
CA LYS A 129 -17.76 -25.42 35.90
C LYS A 129 -19.23 -25.71 36.19
N ASN A 130 -20.16 -25.04 35.50
CA ASN A 130 -21.60 -25.27 35.65
C ASN A 130 -21.99 -26.69 35.23
N HIS A 131 -21.37 -27.24 34.17
CA HIS A 131 -21.60 -28.63 33.76
C HIS A 131 -21.11 -29.64 34.81
N PHE A 132 -19.91 -29.45 35.37
CA PHE A 132 -19.39 -30.32 36.42
C PHE A 132 -20.23 -30.28 37.71
N GLU A 133 -20.71 -29.10 38.12
CA GLU A 133 -21.61 -28.95 39.26
C GLU A 133 -22.98 -29.61 39.01
N SER A 134 -23.49 -29.62 37.77
CA SER A 134 -24.73 -30.33 37.42
C SER A 134 -24.59 -31.86 37.45
N VAL A 135 -23.48 -32.41 36.92
CA VAL A 135 -23.22 -33.86 36.90
C VAL A 135 -22.95 -34.41 38.31
N THR A 136 -22.21 -33.67 39.14
CA THR A 136 -21.95 -34.07 40.54
C THR A 136 -23.19 -33.99 41.44
N ALA A 137 -24.16 -33.14 41.10
CA ALA A 137 -25.46 -33.11 41.76
C ALA A 137 -26.36 -34.30 41.36
N GLU A 138 -26.28 -34.76 40.11
CA GLU A 138 -26.99 -35.96 39.64
C GLU A 138 -26.38 -37.26 40.19
N GLU A 139 -25.05 -37.39 40.25
CA GLU A 139 -24.38 -38.58 40.80
C GLU A 139 -24.60 -38.75 42.32
N ASN A 140 -24.65 -37.65 43.08
CA ASN A 140 -24.94 -37.69 44.52
C ASN A 140 -26.43 -37.89 44.83
N GLY A 141 -27.32 -37.84 43.83
CA GLY A 141 -28.76 -38.06 43.96
C GLY A 141 -29.24 -39.49 43.70
N ILE A 142 -28.35 -40.43 43.34
CA ILE A 142 -28.69 -41.84 43.04
C ILE A 142 -28.36 -42.78 44.22
N ALA A 143 -27.87 -42.26 45.33
CA ALA A 143 -27.64 -43.01 46.57
C ALA A 143 -28.79 -42.81 47.58
N GLU A 144 -30.01 -43.18 47.21
CA GLU A 144 -31.11 -43.50 48.15
C GLU A 144 -31.89 -44.74 47.67
#